data_AF-A0A2G2WK54-F1
#
_entry.id   AF-A0A2G2WK54-F1
#
_cell.length_a   1.000
_cell.length_b   1.000
_cell.length_c   1.000
_cell.angle_alpha   90.00
_cell.angle_beta   90.00
_cell.angle_gamma   90.00
#
_symmetry.space_group_name_H-M   'P 1'
#
loop_
_entity.id
_entity.type
_entity.pdbx_description
1 polymer ?
#
loop_
_entity_poly.entity_id
_entity_poly.type
_entity_poly.pdbx_seq_one_letter_code
_entity_poly.pdbx_strand_id
1 'polypeptide(L)'
;MMKDALILVGGFDVADFFPSWKLLYKKSVAKSKLVKMQQNVDSVLESIINEHIKNRAMVTKGNGAYGGEDLVDVFLRIKENDQLQFPITNDNIKDVILDMFTGGKTSSTTIIWAMSELMKHPDIMVKAQSGVRQAFKEKTDFDEEDLDNLPYLKLVIKETLRLHAPNIVHRECREETIVDGYTIPAKVTALVNTWAMGRDPEVWDDPESFIPERFENSPIDYLRNNYEYLPFGAGKRICPGMQFGLANVKQPLA
;
A
#
# COMPACT_ATOMS: atom_id res chain seq x y z
N MET A 1 -20.12 -1.83 -0.61
CA MET A 1 -19.61 -0.43 -0.61
C MET A 1 -18.15 -0.36 -1.04
N MET A 2 -17.14 -0.66 -0.22
CA MET A 2 -15.72 -0.51 -0.63
C MET A 2 -15.33 -1.37 -1.85
N LYS A 3 -15.85 -2.61 -1.94
CA LYS A 3 -15.64 -3.47 -3.12
C LYS A 3 -16.19 -2.84 -4.41
N ASP A 4 -17.40 -2.29 -4.35
CA ASP A 4 -18.05 -1.66 -5.50
C ASP A 4 -17.35 -0.36 -5.88
N ALA A 5 -16.80 0.38 -4.90
CA ALA A 5 -16.07 1.62 -5.14
C ALA A 5 -14.79 1.31 -5.92
N LEU A 6 -14.05 0.28 -5.50
CA LEU A 6 -12.84 -0.16 -6.19
C LEU A 6 -13.13 -0.68 -7.61
N ILE A 7 -14.24 -1.37 -7.83
CA ILE A 7 -14.64 -1.81 -9.18
C ILE A 7 -14.98 -0.60 -10.06
N LEU A 8 -15.63 0.43 -9.50
CA LEU A 8 -15.97 1.64 -10.25
C LEU A 8 -14.75 2.54 -10.50
N VAL A 9 -13.81 2.61 -9.56
CA VAL A 9 -12.57 3.40 -9.69
C VAL A 9 -11.55 2.71 -10.61
N GLY A 10 -11.44 1.37 -10.54
CA GLY A 10 -10.57 0.59 -11.42
C GLY A 10 -11.23 0.15 -12.73
N GLY A 11 -12.54 0.43 -12.89
CA GLY A 11 -13.30 0.12 -14.08
C GLY A 11 -13.21 1.26 -15.10
N PHE A 12 -13.40 0.92 -16.37
CA PHE A 12 -13.35 1.89 -17.46
C PHE A 12 -14.72 2.57 -17.64
N ASP A 13 -14.75 3.90 -17.66
CA ASP A 13 -15.88 4.64 -18.22
C ASP A 13 -15.60 4.92 -19.72
N VAL A 14 -16.62 4.81 -20.56
CA VAL A 14 -16.52 5.17 -21.99
C VAL A 14 -16.09 6.64 -22.13
N ALA A 15 -16.45 7.49 -21.16
CA ALA A 15 -16.01 8.88 -21.11
C ALA A 15 -14.48 9.04 -21.00
N ASP A 16 -13.76 8.06 -20.47
CA ASP A 16 -12.30 8.11 -20.31
C ASP A 16 -11.57 7.93 -21.66
N PHE A 17 -12.15 7.17 -22.59
CA PHE A 17 -11.63 7.00 -23.95
C PHE A 17 -12.00 8.14 -24.89
N PHE A 18 -13.12 8.80 -24.64
CA PHE A 18 -13.64 9.87 -25.49
C PHE A 18 -13.81 11.18 -24.70
N PRO A 19 -12.71 11.76 -24.16
CA PRO A 19 -12.79 12.95 -23.31
C PRO A 19 -13.32 14.18 -24.05
N SER A 20 -13.24 14.20 -25.38
CA SER A 20 -13.84 15.23 -26.23
C SER A 20 -15.36 15.20 -26.23
N TRP A 21 -15.98 14.07 -25.89
CA TRP A 21 -17.43 13.87 -25.89
C TRP A 21 -18.02 14.12 -24.49
N LYS A 22 -17.98 15.39 -24.06
CA LYS A 22 -18.39 15.87 -22.73
C LYS A 22 -19.80 15.41 -22.26
N LEU A 23 -20.67 15.01 -23.19
CA LEU A 23 -22.00 14.50 -22.88
C LEU A 23 -21.97 13.13 -22.19
N LEU A 24 -20.99 12.27 -22.54
CA LEU A 24 -20.76 10.98 -21.89
C LEU A 24 -20.38 11.17 -20.42
N TYR A 25 -19.46 12.10 -20.15
CA TYR A 25 -19.05 12.42 -18.78
C TYR A 25 -20.21 12.98 -17.93
N LYS A 26 -21.11 13.77 -18.52
CA LYS A 26 -22.29 14.32 -17.82
C LYS A 26 -23.35 13.26 -17.50
N LYS A 27 -23.45 12.20 -18.31
CA LYS A 27 -24.42 11.10 -18.12
C LYS A 27 -23.81 9.85 -17.50
N SER A 28 -22.57 9.92 -17.02
CA SER A 28 -21.88 8.78 -16.42
C SER A 28 -22.64 8.27 -15.18
N VAL A 29 -23.20 7.07 -15.32
CA VAL A 29 -23.83 6.33 -14.22
C VAL A 29 -22.78 5.94 -13.18
N ALA A 30 -21.55 5.62 -13.62
CA ALA A 30 -20.43 5.32 -12.74
C ALA A 30 -20.13 6.52 -11.82
N LYS A 31 -20.04 7.74 -12.39
CA LYS A 31 -19.85 8.97 -11.63
C LYS A 31 -20.96 9.21 -10.60
N SER A 32 -22.23 9.05 -10.98
CA SER A 32 -23.34 9.22 -10.03
C SER A 32 -23.28 8.22 -8.88
N LYS A 33 -22.93 6.96 -9.16
CA LYS A 33 -22.73 5.94 -8.13
C LYS A 33 -21.56 6.30 -7.21
N LEU A 34 -20.42 6.70 -7.77
CA LEU A 34 -19.24 7.11 -7.00
C LEU A 34 -19.55 8.28 -6.05
N VAL A 35 -20.29 9.30 -6.51
CA VAL A 35 -20.69 10.43 -5.65
C VAL A 35 -21.55 9.96 -4.48
N LYS A 36 -22.55 9.09 -4.72
CA LYS A 36 -23.38 8.54 -3.63
C LYS A 36 -22.56 7.73 -2.62
N MET A 37 -21.58 6.98 -3.11
CA MET A 37 -20.70 6.19 -2.26
C MET A 37 -19.75 7.07 -1.45
N GLN A 38 -19.22 8.12 -2.07
CA GLN A 38 -18.39 9.12 -1.40
C GLN A 38 -19.17 9.79 -0.25
N GLN A 39 -20.44 10.17 -0.46
CA GLN A 39 -21.29 10.73 0.61
C GLN A 39 -21.48 9.77 1.78
N ASN A 40 -21.68 8.48 1.51
CA ASN A 40 -21.84 7.48 2.56
C ASN A 40 -20.53 7.28 3.36
N VAL A 41 -19.40 7.18 2.66
CA VAL A 41 -18.07 7.06 3.28
C VAL A 41 -17.76 8.31 4.10
N ASP A 42 -18.01 9.49 3.55
CA ASP A 42 -17.80 10.78 4.20
C ASP A 42 -18.56 10.87 5.54
N SER A 43 -19.84 10.49 5.57
CA SER A 43 -20.63 10.48 6.80
C SER A 43 -20.06 9.56 7.88
N VAL A 44 -19.50 8.41 7.50
CA VAL A 44 -18.87 7.47 8.45
C VAL A 44 -17.57 8.06 9.00
N LEU A 45 -16.71 8.58 8.12
CA LEU A 45 -15.43 9.16 8.51
C LEU A 45 -15.61 10.42 9.36
N GLU A 46 -16.61 11.25 9.06
CA GLU A 46 -16.97 12.41 9.87
C GLU A 46 -17.45 11.99 11.27
N SER A 47 -18.21 10.89 11.37
CA SER A 47 -18.60 10.34 12.67
C SER A 47 -17.39 9.89 13.49
N ILE A 48 -16.43 9.21 12.86
CA ILE A 48 -15.18 8.76 13.50
C ILE A 48 -14.40 9.98 14.02
N ILE A 49 -14.21 11.01 13.20
CA ILE A 49 -13.51 12.24 13.63
C ILE A 49 -14.22 12.90 14.81
N ASN A 50 -15.55 13.03 14.76
CA ASN A 50 -16.32 13.65 15.84
C ASN A 50 -16.26 12.85 17.15
N GLU A 51 -16.18 11.53 17.08
CA GLU A 51 -15.95 10.68 18.25
C GLU A 51 -14.59 10.95 18.89
N HIS A 52 -13.52 11.03 18.10
CA HIS A 52 -12.17 11.35 18.60
C HIS A 52 -12.12 12.76 19.23
N ILE A 53 -12.76 13.75 18.60
CA ILE A 53 -12.86 15.12 19.15
C ILE A 53 -13.57 15.11 20.52
N LYS A 54 -14.69 14.37 20.66
CA LYS A 54 -15.42 14.25 21.92
C LYS A 54 -14.59 13.56 23.00
N ASN A 55 -13.94 12.46 22.65
CA ASN A 55 -13.10 11.68 23.58
C ASN A 55 -11.94 12.54 24.10
N ARG A 56 -11.26 13.28 23.22
CA ARG A 56 -10.18 14.21 23.59
C ARG A 56 -10.67 15.35 24.50
N ALA A 57 -11.91 15.81 24.35
CA ALA A 57 -12.49 16.84 25.21
C ALA A 57 -12.90 16.34 26.61
N MET A 58 -13.20 15.05 26.75
CA MET A 58 -13.61 14.42 28.02
C MET A 58 -12.44 13.94 28.88
N VAL A 59 -11.28 13.66 28.28
CA VAL A 59 -10.09 13.19 29.02
C VAL A 59 -9.28 14.39 29.54
N THR A 60 -9.20 14.52 30.87
CA THR A 60 -8.30 15.46 31.54
C THR A 60 -6.86 15.12 31.15
N LYS A 61 -6.18 15.98 30.38
CA LYS A 61 -4.75 15.94 29.99
C LYS A 61 -3.93 14.87 30.74
N GLY A 62 -3.85 13.66 30.19
CA GLY A 62 -3.17 12.55 30.85
C GLY A 62 -2.78 11.48 29.84
N ASN A 63 -1.49 11.53 29.46
CA ASN A 63 -0.70 10.57 28.69
C ASN A 63 -1.06 10.55 27.19
N GLY A 64 -0.25 11.06 26.27
CA GLY A 64 1.20 11.12 26.21
C GLY A 64 1.62 10.52 24.86
N ALA A 65 2.79 10.86 24.34
CA ALA A 65 3.28 10.40 23.04
C ALA A 65 3.43 8.87 22.87
N TYR A 66 2.98 8.05 23.84
CA TYR A 66 3.08 6.59 23.88
C TYR A 66 1.98 5.94 24.75
N GLY A 67 0.70 6.21 24.47
CA GLY A 67 -0.40 5.41 25.03
C GLY A 67 -1.79 5.95 24.73
N GLY A 68 -2.54 5.25 23.87
CA GLY A 68 -3.95 5.52 23.59
C GLY A 68 -4.24 6.56 22.49
N GLU A 69 -3.21 7.12 21.86
CA GLU A 69 -3.35 8.01 20.70
C GLU A 69 -3.23 7.20 19.41
N ASP A 70 -4.18 7.38 18.49
CA ASP A 70 -4.11 6.80 17.15
C ASP A 70 -3.82 7.84 16.04
N LEU A 71 -3.79 7.37 14.79
CA LEU A 71 -3.50 8.23 13.63
C LEU A 71 -4.44 9.44 13.54
N VAL A 72 -5.72 9.27 13.88
CA VAL A 72 -6.74 10.33 13.82
C VAL A 72 -6.42 11.40 14.86
N ASP A 73 -6.11 10.98 16.08
CA ASP A 73 -5.73 11.90 17.16
C ASP A 73 -4.46 12.70 16.83
N VAL A 74 -3.45 12.02 16.26
CA VAL A 74 -2.22 12.68 15.79
C VAL A 74 -2.54 13.76 14.76
N PHE A 75 -3.39 13.47 13.78
CA PHE A 75 -3.78 14.46 12.77
C PHE A 75 -4.62 15.61 13.35
N LEU A 76 -5.52 15.33 14.30
CA LEU A 76 -6.28 16.38 14.97
C LEU A 76 -5.37 17.31 15.77
N ARG A 77 -4.38 16.77 16.48
CA ARG A 77 -3.34 17.56 17.16
C ARG A 77 -2.51 18.39 16.19
N ILE A 78 -2.10 17.81 15.06
CA ILE A 78 -1.35 18.52 14.03
C ILE A 78 -2.21 19.65 13.43
N LYS A 79 -3.50 19.41 13.20
CA LYS A 79 -4.45 20.42 12.72
C LYS A 79 -4.61 21.58 13.69
N GLU A 80 -4.54 21.32 14.99
CA GLU A 80 -4.56 22.35 16.06
C GLU A 80 -3.24 23.13 16.18
N ASN A 81 -2.15 22.64 15.58
CA ASN A 81 -0.84 23.27 15.61
C ASN A 81 -0.66 24.16 14.36
N ASP A 82 -0.73 25.48 14.54
CA ASP A 82 -0.62 26.50 13.48
C ASP A 82 0.78 26.63 12.83
N GLN A 83 1.67 25.66 13.04
CA GLN A 83 3.04 25.67 12.51
C GLN A 83 3.18 25.11 11.10
N LEU A 84 2.09 24.59 10.50
CA LEU A 84 2.14 24.06 9.15
C LEU A 84 2.16 25.18 8.10
N GLN A 85 2.90 24.93 7.00
CA GLN A 85 2.92 25.84 5.84
C GLN A 85 1.56 25.98 5.15
N PHE A 86 0.67 25.01 5.35
CA PHE A 86 -0.69 25.00 4.83
C PHE A 86 -1.64 24.40 5.88
N PRO A 87 -2.89 24.90 5.98
CA PRO A 87 -3.86 24.38 6.93
C PRO A 87 -4.35 22.98 6.54
N ILE A 88 -4.51 22.11 7.54
CA ILE A 88 -5.13 20.78 7.38
C ILE A 88 -6.60 20.87 7.79
N THR A 89 -7.48 20.27 7.00
CA THR A 89 -8.94 20.25 7.24
C THR A 89 -9.42 18.86 7.67
N ASN A 90 -10.66 18.76 8.18
CA ASN A 90 -11.26 17.43 8.43
C ASN A 90 -11.29 16.58 7.15
N ASP A 91 -11.55 17.19 6.00
CA ASP A 91 -11.57 16.49 4.71
C ASP A 91 -10.21 15.84 4.42
N ASN A 92 -9.10 16.55 4.68
CA ASN A 92 -7.76 15.94 4.53
C ASN A 92 -7.54 14.76 5.49
N ILE A 93 -8.03 14.84 6.72
CA ILE A 93 -7.92 13.75 7.69
C ILE A 93 -8.76 12.54 7.24
N LYS A 94 -9.99 12.77 6.77
CA LYS A 94 -10.87 11.73 6.20
C LYS A 94 -10.20 11.05 5.00
N ASP A 95 -9.60 11.81 4.10
CA ASP A 95 -8.89 11.28 2.94
C ASP A 95 -7.74 10.35 3.36
N VAL A 96 -6.92 10.74 4.35
CA VAL A 96 -5.84 9.89 4.85
C VAL A 96 -6.36 8.62 5.51
N ILE A 97 -7.42 8.71 6.32
CA ILE A 97 -8.06 7.53 6.93
C ILE A 97 -8.54 6.57 5.83
N LEU A 98 -9.20 7.09 4.80
CA LEU A 98 -9.68 6.31 3.66
C LEU A 98 -8.51 5.62 2.93
N ASP A 99 -7.43 6.35 2.65
CA ASP A 99 -6.23 5.81 2.01
C ASP A 99 -5.65 4.65 2.82
N MET A 100 -5.54 4.79 4.15
CA MET A 100 -5.06 3.72 5.03
C MET A 100 -5.95 2.46 4.98
N PHE A 101 -7.28 2.63 4.99
CA PHE A 101 -8.22 1.52 4.83
C PHE A 101 -8.06 0.80 3.49
N THR A 102 -7.86 1.54 2.40
CA THR A 102 -7.65 0.93 1.08
C THR A 102 -6.32 0.18 1.00
N GLY A 103 -5.28 0.66 1.70
CA GLY A 103 -3.99 -0.03 1.84
C GLY A 103 -4.08 -1.39 2.53
N GLY A 104 -5.03 -1.60 3.46
CA GLY A 104 -5.22 -2.91 4.08
C GLY A 104 -5.51 -4.04 3.07
N LYS A 105 -6.18 -3.71 1.96
CA LYS A 105 -6.47 -4.69 0.89
C LYS A 105 -5.19 -5.18 0.19
N THR A 106 -4.18 -4.32 0.01
CA THR A 106 -2.93 -4.74 -0.63
C THR A 106 -2.20 -5.76 0.24
N SER A 107 -2.12 -5.55 1.56
CA SER A 107 -1.53 -6.53 2.48
C SER A 107 -2.28 -7.87 2.45
N SER A 108 -3.62 -7.85 2.47
CA SER A 108 -4.41 -9.10 2.38
C SER A 108 -4.15 -9.89 1.09
N THR A 109 -3.96 -9.20 -0.03
CA THR A 109 -3.67 -9.83 -1.33
C THR A 109 -2.27 -10.44 -1.34
N THR A 110 -1.28 -9.73 -0.78
CA THR A 110 0.09 -10.24 -0.62
C THR A 110 0.13 -11.49 0.26
N ILE A 111 -0.62 -11.52 1.37
CA ILE A 111 -0.71 -12.71 2.24
C ILE A 111 -1.28 -13.91 1.47
N ILE A 112 -2.35 -13.70 0.69
CA ILE A 112 -2.97 -14.75 -0.13
C ILE A 112 -1.95 -15.33 -1.11
N TRP A 113 -1.18 -14.47 -1.80
CA TRP A 113 -0.14 -14.91 -2.73
C TRP A 113 1.00 -15.64 -2.02
N ALA A 114 1.51 -15.11 -0.91
CA ALA A 114 2.55 -15.75 -0.12
C ALA A 114 2.12 -17.16 0.31
N MET A 115 0.92 -17.30 0.87
CA MET A 115 0.38 -18.60 1.26
C MET A 115 0.18 -19.53 0.07
N SER A 116 -0.29 -19.01 -1.08
CA SER A 116 -0.43 -19.81 -2.30
C SER A 116 0.91 -20.36 -2.79
N GLU A 117 1.98 -19.55 -2.77
CA GLU A 117 3.30 -19.99 -3.18
C GLU A 117 3.92 -20.98 -2.18
N LEU A 118 3.77 -20.73 -0.87
CA LEU A 118 4.21 -21.67 0.16
C LEU A 118 3.52 -23.04 0.04
N MET A 119 2.21 -23.06 -0.22
CA MET A 119 1.46 -24.31 -0.40
C MET A 119 1.88 -25.09 -1.67
N LYS A 120 2.35 -24.39 -2.71
CA LYS A 120 2.88 -25.01 -3.93
C LYS A 120 4.31 -25.53 -3.77
N HIS A 121 5.05 -25.02 -2.79
CA HIS A 121 6.46 -25.36 -2.51
C HIS A 121 6.63 -25.83 -1.05
N PRO A 122 6.25 -27.09 -0.74
CA PRO A 122 6.21 -27.60 0.63
C PRO A 122 7.56 -27.55 1.36
N ASP A 123 8.66 -27.70 0.64
CA ASP A 123 10.03 -27.59 1.14
C ASP A 123 10.35 -26.17 1.65
N ILE A 124 10.00 -25.15 0.87
CA ILE A 124 10.11 -23.74 1.27
C ILE A 124 9.21 -23.47 2.48
N MET A 125 7.99 -23.99 2.48
CA MET A 125 7.05 -23.85 3.60
C MET A 125 7.58 -24.47 4.89
N VAL A 126 8.15 -25.68 4.82
CA VAL A 126 8.77 -26.34 5.98
C VAL A 126 9.95 -25.53 6.51
N LYS A 127 10.78 -24.96 5.63
CA LYS A 127 11.91 -24.11 6.02
C LYS A 127 11.45 -22.82 6.73
N ALA A 128 10.43 -22.14 6.19
CA ALA A 128 9.83 -20.96 6.82
C ALA A 128 9.22 -21.28 8.20
N GLN A 129 8.41 -22.34 8.28
CA GLN A 129 7.81 -22.78 9.54
C GLN A 129 8.85 -23.15 10.59
N SER A 130 9.94 -23.82 10.17
CA SER A 130 11.02 -24.21 11.09
C SER A 130 11.71 -22.97 11.67
N GLY A 131 11.99 -21.95 10.84
CA GLY A 131 12.56 -20.69 11.29
C GLY A 131 11.67 -19.96 12.30
N VAL A 132 10.36 -19.88 12.04
CA VAL A 132 9.38 -19.29 12.96
C VAL A 132 9.31 -20.07 14.29
N ARG A 133 9.12 -21.40 14.22
CA ARG A 133 9.05 -22.24 15.43
C ARG A 133 10.31 -22.16 16.26
N GLN A 134 11.47 -22.02 15.63
CA GLN A 134 12.74 -21.85 16.35
C GLN A 134 12.83 -20.49 17.02
N ALA A 135 12.46 -19.41 16.34
CA ALA A 135 12.49 -18.05 16.88
C ALA A 135 11.55 -17.89 18.09
N PHE A 136 10.38 -18.54 18.07
CA PHE A 136 9.35 -18.37 19.09
C PHE A 136 9.21 -19.53 20.07
N LYS A 137 10.15 -20.50 20.06
CA LYS A 137 10.05 -21.74 20.86
C LYS A 137 9.75 -21.53 22.34
N GLU A 138 10.28 -20.48 22.94
CA GLU A 138 10.16 -20.17 24.38
C GLU A 138 9.33 -18.91 24.66
N LYS A 139 8.62 -18.41 23.64
CA LYS A 139 7.84 -17.18 23.73
C LYS A 139 6.35 -17.49 23.77
N THR A 140 5.65 -16.89 24.73
CA THR A 140 4.18 -16.94 24.84
C THR A 140 3.49 -15.79 24.12
N ASP A 141 4.24 -14.72 23.84
CA ASP A 141 3.83 -13.53 23.09
C ASP A 141 5.05 -13.00 22.33
N PHE A 142 4.84 -12.27 21.23
CA PHE A 142 5.90 -11.73 20.39
C PHE A 142 5.56 -10.33 19.89
N ASP A 143 6.58 -9.49 19.75
CA ASP A 143 6.44 -8.11 19.29
C ASP A 143 6.97 -7.91 17.86
N GLU A 144 7.04 -6.66 17.42
CA GLU A 144 7.53 -6.32 16.09
C GLU A 144 9.03 -6.59 15.91
N GLU A 145 9.84 -6.44 16.98
CA GLU A 145 11.28 -6.75 16.95
C GLU A 145 11.51 -8.24 16.76
N ASP A 146 10.65 -9.07 17.34
CA ASP A 146 10.65 -10.51 17.15
C ASP A 146 10.33 -10.95 15.72
N LEU A 147 9.38 -10.27 15.07
CA LEU A 147 9.10 -10.48 13.65
C LEU A 147 10.28 -10.11 12.77
N ASP A 148 11.14 -9.19 13.22
CA ASP A 148 12.36 -8.86 12.52
C ASP A 148 13.45 -9.94 12.62
N ASN A 149 13.34 -10.88 13.56
CA ASN A 149 14.22 -12.04 13.70
C ASN A 149 13.78 -13.26 12.88
N LEU A 150 12.95 -13.06 11.85
CA LEU A 150 12.51 -14.10 10.91
C LEU A 150 13.16 -13.95 9.52
N PRO A 151 14.47 -14.20 9.37
CA PRO A 151 15.20 -13.86 8.15
C PRO A 151 14.66 -14.58 6.92
N TYR A 152 14.34 -15.86 7.04
CA TYR A 152 13.82 -16.63 5.89
C TYR A 152 12.40 -16.18 5.49
N LEU A 153 11.54 -15.83 6.46
CA LEU A 153 10.21 -15.29 6.16
C LEU A 153 10.31 -13.95 5.41
N LYS A 154 11.30 -13.11 5.74
CA LYS A 154 11.59 -11.88 4.98
C LYS A 154 11.95 -12.17 3.53
N LEU A 155 12.70 -13.24 3.25
CA LEU A 155 13.02 -13.66 1.88
C LEU A 155 11.76 -14.12 1.13
N VAL A 156 10.90 -14.91 1.78
CA VAL A 156 9.60 -15.34 1.22
C VAL A 156 8.72 -14.15 0.86
N ILE A 157 8.65 -13.14 1.74
CA ILE A 157 7.89 -11.91 1.48
C ILE A 157 8.49 -11.13 0.31
N LYS A 158 9.83 -11.00 0.25
CA LYS A 158 10.50 -10.36 -0.89
C LYS A 158 10.18 -11.07 -2.21
N GLU A 159 10.27 -12.39 -2.24
CA GLU A 159 9.98 -13.16 -3.45
C GLU A 159 8.50 -13.09 -3.85
N THR A 160 7.60 -13.09 -2.86
CA THR A 160 6.17 -12.86 -3.09
C THR A 160 5.93 -11.49 -3.73
N LEU A 161 6.57 -10.44 -3.23
CA LEU A 161 6.43 -9.09 -3.77
C LEU A 161 7.07 -8.93 -5.15
N ARG A 162 8.10 -9.72 -5.50
CA ARG A 162 8.67 -9.74 -6.86
C ARG A 162 7.68 -10.33 -7.85
N LEU A 163 7.15 -11.52 -7.56
CA LEU A 163 6.25 -12.24 -8.45
C LEU A 163 4.83 -11.67 -8.46
N HIS A 164 4.36 -11.16 -7.33
CA HIS A 164 2.98 -10.74 -7.12
C HIS A 164 2.89 -9.32 -6.58
N ALA A 165 3.70 -8.42 -7.16
CA ALA A 165 3.74 -7.00 -6.78
C ALA A 165 2.34 -6.37 -6.82
N PRO A 166 1.93 -5.62 -5.78
CA PRO A 166 0.76 -4.77 -5.85
C PRO A 166 0.89 -3.73 -6.98
N ASN A 167 -0.24 -3.32 -7.57
CA ASN A 167 -0.24 -2.33 -8.64
C ASN A 167 0.29 -0.97 -8.16
N ILE A 168 1.20 -0.37 -8.93
CA ILE A 168 1.66 1.01 -8.71
C ILE A 168 0.66 1.98 -9.34
N VAL A 169 0.33 3.05 -8.61
CA VAL A 169 -0.50 4.15 -9.11
C VAL A 169 0.17 4.84 -10.31
N HIS A 170 -0.59 4.99 -11.39
CA HIS A 170 -0.14 5.61 -12.63
C HIS A 170 0.33 7.05 -12.42
N ARG A 171 1.27 7.51 -13.25
CA ARG A 171 1.83 8.87 -13.18
C ARG A 171 1.36 9.69 -14.37
N GLU A 172 1.19 10.99 -14.20
CA GLU A 172 0.92 11.92 -15.29
C GLU A 172 2.14 12.83 -15.51
N CYS A 173 2.58 12.95 -16.76
CA CYS A 173 3.62 13.89 -17.15
C CYS A 173 3.12 15.32 -16.98
N ARG A 174 3.80 16.12 -16.15
CA ARG A 174 3.39 17.51 -15.85
C ARG A 174 3.72 18.48 -16.97
N GLU A 175 4.83 18.23 -17.63
CA GLU A 175 5.39 19.02 -18.73
C GLU A 175 5.97 18.07 -19.76
N GLU A 176 6.20 18.56 -20.97
CA GLU A 176 6.91 17.80 -21.98
C GLU A 176 8.34 17.51 -21.50
N THR A 177 8.76 16.26 -21.67
CA THR A 177 10.07 15.81 -21.23
C THR A 177 10.65 14.79 -22.21
N ILE A 178 11.93 14.45 -22.05
CA ILE A 178 12.60 13.45 -22.88
C ILE A 178 13.02 12.29 -21.98
N VAL A 179 12.60 11.08 -22.34
CA VAL A 179 12.99 9.83 -21.67
C VAL A 179 13.61 8.92 -22.71
N ASP A 180 14.88 8.57 -22.52
CA ASP A 180 15.63 7.70 -23.44
C ASP A 180 15.56 8.14 -24.92
N GLY A 181 15.64 9.45 -25.18
CA GLY A 181 15.54 10.03 -26.51
C GLY A 181 14.11 10.18 -27.05
N TYR A 182 13.09 9.68 -26.36
CA TYR A 182 11.69 9.85 -26.73
C TYR A 182 11.09 11.10 -26.09
N THR A 183 10.46 11.95 -26.90
CA THR A 183 9.67 13.08 -26.39
C THR A 183 8.35 12.55 -25.80
N ILE A 184 8.14 12.80 -24.52
CA ILE A 184 6.93 12.46 -23.78
C ILE A 184 6.14 13.76 -23.55
N PRO A 185 4.99 13.95 -24.22
CA PRO A 185 4.17 15.14 -24.04
C PRO A 185 3.64 15.30 -22.62
N ALA A 186 3.31 16.54 -22.25
CA ALA A 186 2.53 16.80 -21.05
C ALA A 186 1.17 16.07 -21.10
N LYS A 187 0.64 15.70 -19.93
CA LYS A 187 -0.62 14.97 -19.71
C LYS A 187 -0.63 13.51 -20.17
N VAL A 188 0.46 12.97 -20.70
CA VAL A 188 0.59 11.53 -20.92
C VAL A 188 0.58 10.80 -19.59
N THR A 189 -0.19 9.71 -19.52
CA THR A 189 -0.17 8.78 -18.39
C THR A 189 0.95 7.77 -18.60
N ALA A 190 1.89 7.70 -17.66
CA ALA A 190 2.97 6.74 -17.62
C ALA A 190 2.65 5.60 -16.64
N LEU A 191 2.85 4.37 -17.12
CA LEU A 191 2.67 3.13 -16.36
C LEU A 191 4.03 2.48 -16.14
N VAL A 192 4.35 2.13 -14.89
CA VAL A 192 5.50 1.28 -14.56
C VAL A 192 4.99 -0.15 -14.40
N ASN A 193 5.39 -1.04 -15.31
CA ASN A 193 4.91 -2.42 -15.33
C ASN A 193 5.77 -3.31 -14.42
N THR A 194 5.53 -3.24 -13.11
CA THR A 194 6.25 -4.05 -12.11
C THR A 194 6.09 -5.54 -12.31
N TRP A 195 4.97 -6.00 -12.87
CA TRP A 195 4.74 -7.40 -13.18
C TRP A 195 5.75 -7.92 -14.22
N ALA A 196 5.98 -7.13 -15.28
CA ALA A 196 6.96 -7.48 -16.31
C ALA A 196 8.40 -7.34 -15.79
N MET A 197 8.71 -6.26 -15.07
CA MET A 197 10.03 -6.04 -14.49
C MET A 197 10.45 -7.14 -13.52
N GLY A 198 9.50 -7.60 -12.69
CA GLY A 198 9.72 -8.71 -11.77
C GLY A 198 9.96 -10.04 -12.50
N ARG A 199 9.64 -10.15 -13.80
CA ARG A 199 9.73 -11.38 -14.60
C ARG A 199 10.73 -11.30 -15.75
N ASP A 200 11.53 -10.25 -15.79
CA ASP A 200 12.49 -10.05 -16.89
C ASP A 200 13.64 -11.07 -16.78
N PRO A 201 13.82 -11.99 -17.75
CA PRO A 201 14.90 -12.97 -17.73
C PRO A 201 16.30 -12.36 -17.93
N GLU A 202 16.41 -11.11 -18.38
CA GLU A 202 17.69 -10.40 -18.46
C GLU A 202 18.15 -9.88 -17.07
N VAL A 203 17.21 -9.80 -16.12
CA VAL A 203 17.43 -9.25 -14.78
C VAL A 203 17.37 -10.32 -13.70
N TRP A 204 16.46 -11.29 -13.84
CA TRP A 204 16.19 -12.32 -12.85
C TRP A 204 16.45 -13.72 -13.41
N ASP A 205 17.36 -14.47 -12.77
CA ASP A 205 17.54 -15.88 -13.06
C ASP A 205 16.28 -16.67 -12.71
N ASP A 206 15.82 -17.50 -13.64
CA ASP A 206 14.57 -18.28 -13.56
C ASP A 206 13.38 -17.43 -13.05
N PRO A 207 12.95 -16.42 -13.84
CA PRO A 207 12.11 -15.33 -13.35
C PRO A 207 10.70 -15.78 -12.96
N GLU A 208 10.20 -16.90 -13.48
CA GLU A 208 8.85 -17.39 -13.16
C GLU A 208 8.82 -18.27 -11.91
N SER A 209 9.98 -18.76 -11.46
CA SER A 209 10.08 -19.63 -10.28
C SER A 209 10.09 -18.83 -8.98
N PHE A 210 9.41 -19.38 -7.96
CA PHE A 210 9.39 -18.84 -6.60
C PHE A 210 10.63 -19.31 -5.83
N ILE A 211 11.67 -18.47 -5.77
CA ILE A 211 12.98 -18.80 -5.18
C ILE A 211 13.34 -17.74 -4.13
N PRO A 212 12.91 -17.87 -2.86
CA PRO A 212 13.26 -16.93 -1.78
C PRO A 212 14.77 -16.73 -1.62
N GLU A 213 15.56 -17.79 -1.82
CA GLU A 213 17.02 -17.79 -1.74
C GLU A 213 17.67 -16.77 -2.67
N ARG A 214 17.00 -16.29 -3.73
CA ARG A 214 17.56 -15.23 -4.60
C ARG A 214 17.85 -13.93 -3.85
N PHE A 215 17.14 -13.71 -2.73
CA PHE A 215 17.34 -12.54 -1.88
C PHE A 215 18.31 -12.82 -0.71
N GLU A 216 18.81 -14.05 -0.57
CA GLU A 216 19.80 -14.39 0.45
C GLU A 216 21.14 -13.73 0.11
N ASN A 217 21.65 -12.89 1.02
CA ASN A 217 22.85 -12.07 0.81
C ASN A 217 22.81 -11.16 -0.43
N SER A 218 21.62 -10.91 -1.00
CA SER A 218 21.44 -10.03 -2.14
C SER A 218 21.45 -8.57 -1.71
N PRO A 219 22.12 -7.66 -2.44
CA PRO A 219 22.04 -6.24 -2.18
C PRO A 219 20.68 -5.64 -2.58
N ILE A 220 19.84 -6.38 -3.30
CA ILE A 220 18.55 -5.91 -3.82
C ILE A 220 17.55 -5.74 -2.68
N ASP A 221 17.05 -4.50 -2.54
CA ASP A 221 16.06 -4.17 -1.53
C ASP A 221 15.08 -3.09 -2.02
N TYR A 222 13.82 -3.21 -1.62
CA TYR A 222 12.78 -2.22 -1.93
C TYR A 222 12.95 -0.89 -1.17
N LEU A 223 13.83 -0.84 -0.16
CA LEU A 223 14.22 0.39 0.55
C LEU A 223 15.33 1.16 -0.17
N ARG A 224 15.99 0.53 -1.15
CA ARG A 224 17.11 1.10 -1.89
C ARG A 224 16.67 1.49 -3.30
N ASN A 225 17.55 2.19 -4.02
CA ASN A 225 17.33 2.57 -5.41
C ASN A 225 17.62 1.40 -6.38
N ASN A 226 17.08 0.21 -6.09
CA ASN A 226 17.14 -0.96 -6.96
C ASN A 226 15.92 -0.93 -7.90
N TYR A 227 16.10 -0.36 -9.10
CA TYR A 227 14.99 -0.16 -10.04
C TYR A 227 14.52 -1.47 -10.69
N GLU A 228 15.31 -2.53 -10.61
CA GLU A 228 14.91 -3.90 -10.93
C GLU A 228 13.81 -4.44 -10.01
N TYR A 229 13.61 -3.84 -8.83
CA TYR A 229 12.72 -4.34 -7.80
C TYR A 229 11.93 -3.22 -7.10
N LEU A 230 10.75 -2.91 -7.64
CA LEU A 230 9.92 -1.76 -7.22
C LEU A 230 8.53 -2.13 -6.66
N PRO A 231 8.37 -3.06 -5.72
CA PRO A 231 7.05 -3.47 -5.23
C PRO A 231 6.27 -2.33 -4.53
N PHE A 232 6.96 -1.26 -4.13
CA PHE A 232 6.37 -0.07 -3.51
C PHE A 232 6.57 1.21 -4.34
N GLY A 233 7.08 1.07 -5.57
CA GLY A 233 7.50 2.18 -6.42
C GLY A 233 8.74 2.91 -5.90
N ALA A 234 9.02 4.09 -6.47
CA ALA A 234 10.17 4.91 -6.14
C ALA A 234 9.90 6.42 -6.27
N GLY A 235 10.85 7.23 -5.79
CA GLY A 235 10.87 8.68 -5.91
C GLY A 235 9.84 9.39 -5.04
N LYS A 236 9.40 10.59 -5.47
CA LYS A 236 8.51 11.50 -4.70
C LYS A 236 7.12 10.93 -4.35
N ARG A 237 6.76 9.78 -4.93
CA ARG A 237 5.47 9.12 -4.77
C ARG A 237 5.66 7.62 -4.48
N ILE A 238 6.76 7.28 -3.81
CA ILE A 238 6.95 5.97 -3.20
C ILE A 238 5.86 5.72 -2.16
N CYS A 239 5.45 4.47 -1.96
CA CYS A 239 4.37 4.11 -1.05
C CYS A 239 4.63 4.65 0.37
N PRO A 240 3.79 5.55 0.91
CA PRO A 240 3.96 6.06 2.26
C PRO A 240 3.59 5.01 3.33
N GLY A 241 2.75 4.03 2.97
CA GLY A 241 2.29 2.96 3.84
C GLY A 241 3.18 1.71 3.84
N MET A 242 4.40 1.77 3.29
CA MET A 242 5.28 0.60 3.14
C MET A 242 5.49 -0.17 4.45
N GLN A 243 5.88 0.55 5.52
CA GLN A 243 6.18 -0.08 6.81
C GLN A 243 4.93 -0.70 7.43
N PHE A 244 3.82 0.03 7.46
CA PHE A 244 2.53 -0.47 7.94
C PHE A 244 2.07 -1.70 7.13
N GLY A 245 2.21 -1.65 5.81
CA GLY A 245 1.83 -2.74 4.92
C GLY A 245 2.65 -4.01 5.18
N LEU A 246 3.97 -3.86 5.35
CA LEU A 246 4.89 -4.97 5.67
C LEU A 246 4.61 -5.55 7.05
N ALA A 247 4.36 -4.74 8.08
CA ALA A 247 3.98 -5.22 9.41
C ALA A 247 2.70 -6.09 9.32
N ASN A 248 1.68 -5.61 8.61
CA ASN A 248 0.43 -6.35 8.37
C ASN A 248 0.60 -7.60 7.51
N VAL A 249 1.71 -7.77 6.79
CA VAL A 249 2.02 -9.00 6.02
C VAL A 249 2.86 -9.97 6.86
N LYS A 250 3.88 -9.45 7.56
CA LYS A 250 4.77 -10.26 8.41
C LYS A 250 4.00 -10.92 9.55
N GLN A 251 3.20 -10.15 10.28
CA GLN A 251 2.55 -10.62 11.50
C GLN A 251 1.59 -11.80 11.26
N PRO A 252 0.74 -11.83 10.21
CA PRO A 252 -0.13 -13.00 9.96
C PRO A 252 0.58 -14.19 9.31
N LEU A 253 1.78 -14.00 8.74
CA LEU A 253 2.56 -15.08 8.13
C LEU A 253 3.53 -15.74 9.11
N ALA A 254 3.89 -15.05 10.19
CA ALA A 254 4.63 -15.59 11.32
C ALA A 254 3.68 -16.38 12.24
#